data_AF-A0A527HIM9-F1
#
_entry.id   AF-A0A527HIM9-F1
#
_cell.length_a   1.000
_cell.length_b   1.000
_cell.length_c   1.000
_cell.angle_alpha   90.00
_cell.angle_beta   90.00
_cell.angle_gamma   90.00
#
_symmetry.space_group_name_H-M   'P 1'
#
loop_
_entity.id
_entity.type
_entity.pdbx_description
1 polymer ?
#
loop_
_entity_poly.entity_id
_entity_poly.type
_entity_poly.pdbx_seq_one_letter_code
_entity_poly.pdbx_strand_id
1 'polypeptide(L)'
;MNRFAELLDRLVLTPSRNGKLTLLTDYFRAVEDPDRGLALAAITGDLHIATVKPAMLRMLVTERMDPVLFGYSHDYVGDLAETVSLVWPQTPGNIANREPTLGEVVAKLQAASRSDGPKVLAGLLDSAGISARFAIIKLVTGGLRIGMSARLAKQALADFGKVDVAEIEELWHGLSPPYTALFAWLEGKAEKPRNTALALFRPVMLSNPVGDGDLEKLDPADYAAEWKWDGIRVQAVAEGGIRRLYSRTGDDVSGAFPDLADAMHFSATLDGELLVGDPREATGTFSDLQQRLNRKTVTPKMQQQYP
;
A
#
# COMPACT_ATOMS: atom_id res chain seq x y z
N MET A 1 -8.47 12.02 15.02
CA MET A 1 -8.86 10.61 14.80
C MET A 1 -10.25 10.50 14.17
N ASN A 2 -11.28 11.13 14.75
CA ASN A 2 -12.66 11.06 14.23
C ASN A 2 -12.83 11.33 12.75
N ARG A 3 -12.20 12.37 12.18
CA ARG A 3 -12.30 12.63 10.73
C ARG A 3 -11.81 11.46 9.89
N PHE A 4 -10.73 10.79 10.31
CA PHE A 4 -10.24 9.61 9.62
C PHE A 4 -11.19 8.42 9.80
N ALA A 5 -11.75 8.23 11.01
CA ALA A 5 -12.76 7.20 11.25
C ALA A 5 -14.02 7.39 10.38
N GLU A 6 -14.52 8.63 10.30
CA GLU A 6 -15.66 9.01 9.45
C GLU A 6 -15.34 8.74 7.97
N LEU A 7 -14.13 9.07 7.50
CA LEU A 7 -13.71 8.77 6.14
C LEU A 7 -13.76 7.26 5.87
N LEU A 8 -13.20 6.42 6.76
CA LEU A 8 -13.19 4.97 6.58
C LEU A 8 -14.63 4.42 6.51
N ASP A 9 -15.50 4.84 7.42
CA ASP A 9 -16.90 4.41 7.47
C ASP A 9 -17.65 4.80 6.18
N ARG A 10 -17.54 6.06 5.76
CA ARG A 10 -18.18 6.54 4.52
C ARG A 10 -17.65 5.84 3.27
N LEU A 11 -16.35 5.49 3.22
CA LEU A 11 -15.76 4.75 2.10
C LEU A 11 -16.26 3.31 2.01
N VAL A 12 -16.51 2.65 3.14
CA VAL A 12 -17.11 1.29 3.19
C VAL A 12 -18.54 1.33 2.66
N LEU A 13 -19.33 2.32 3.09
CA LEU A 13 -20.74 2.44 2.75
C LEU A 13 -21.02 3.02 1.35
N THR A 14 -20.01 3.53 0.67
CA THR A 14 -20.16 4.14 -0.66
C THR A 14 -19.71 3.16 -1.75
N PRO A 15 -20.61 2.52 -2.52
CA PRO A 15 -20.19 1.59 -3.58
C PRO A 15 -19.68 2.30 -4.84
N SER A 16 -20.09 3.55 -5.07
CA SER A 16 -19.80 4.26 -6.32
C SER A 16 -18.35 4.76 -6.37
N ARG A 17 -17.66 4.49 -7.48
CA ARG A 17 -16.29 4.98 -7.73
C ARG A 17 -16.18 6.49 -7.54
N ASN A 18 -17.09 7.25 -8.18
CA ASN A 18 -17.05 8.71 -8.14
C ASN A 18 -17.38 9.25 -6.74
N GLY A 19 -18.27 8.58 -5.99
CA GLY A 19 -18.54 8.95 -4.59
C GLY A 19 -17.28 8.82 -3.73
N LYS A 20 -16.51 7.74 -3.90
CA LYS A 20 -15.23 7.55 -3.18
C LYS A 20 -14.19 8.62 -3.53
N LEU A 21 -14.09 9.00 -4.81
CA LEU A 21 -13.20 10.09 -5.25
C LEU A 21 -13.57 11.42 -4.59
N THR A 22 -14.86 11.75 -4.53
CA THR A 22 -15.35 12.94 -3.84
C THR A 22 -15.00 12.90 -2.36
N LEU A 23 -15.25 11.79 -1.67
CA LEU A 23 -14.94 11.63 -0.23
C LEU A 23 -13.45 11.88 0.07
N LEU A 24 -12.55 11.29 -0.73
CA LEU A 24 -11.12 11.49 -0.56
C LEU A 24 -10.68 12.92 -0.85
N THR A 25 -11.18 13.49 -1.95
CA THR A 25 -10.84 14.86 -2.34
C THR A 25 -11.28 15.87 -1.28
N ASP A 26 -12.50 15.71 -0.75
CA ASP A 26 -13.02 16.57 0.32
C ASP A 26 -12.23 16.40 1.61
N TYR A 27 -11.83 15.17 1.94
CA TYR A 27 -10.97 14.90 3.08
C TYR A 27 -9.61 15.60 2.94
N PHE A 28 -8.96 15.51 1.77
CA PHE A 28 -7.66 16.17 1.51
C PHE A 28 -7.73 17.71 1.56
N ARG A 29 -8.90 18.30 1.26
CA ARG A 29 -9.15 19.74 1.43
C ARG A 29 -9.38 20.13 2.88
N ALA A 30 -10.12 19.31 3.63
CA ALA A 30 -10.58 19.67 4.97
C ALA A 30 -9.55 19.39 6.07
N VAL A 31 -8.67 18.41 5.87
CA VAL A 31 -7.68 17.95 6.85
C VAL A 31 -6.30 18.47 6.48
N GLU A 32 -5.58 19.02 7.43
CA GLU A 32 -4.24 19.57 7.22
C GLU A 32 -3.13 18.50 7.34
N ASP A 33 -1.92 18.87 6.95
CA ASP A 33 -0.73 18.04 7.18
C ASP A 33 -0.36 17.98 8.67
N PRO A 34 0.17 16.85 9.17
CA PRO A 34 0.50 15.62 8.44
C PRO A 34 -0.67 14.64 8.30
N ASP A 35 -1.83 14.92 8.89
CA ASP A 35 -2.94 13.97 9.02
C ASP A 35 -3.48 13.51 7.65
N ARG A 36 -3.66 14.42 6.68
CA ARG A 36 -4.16 14.04 5.34
C ARG A 36 -3.22 13.08 4.61
N GLY A 37 -1.92 13.26 4.76
CA GLY A 37 -0.92 12.41 4.14
C GLY A 37 -0.70 11.09 4.85
N LEU A 38 -0.85 11.06 6.18
CA LEU A 38 -0.87 9.80 6.93
C LEU A 38 -2.12 8.97 6.61
N ALA A 39 -3.28 9.62 6.41
CA ALA A 39 -4.49 8.94 5.97
C ALA A 39 -4.32 8.36 4.57
N LEU A 40 -3.74 9.12 3.64
CA LEU A 40 -3.38 8.63 2.31
C LEU A 40 -2.48 7.39 2.41
N ALA A 41 -1.39 7.47 3.18
CA ALA A 41 -0.46 6.36 3.39
C ALA A 41 -1.16 5.10 3.95
N ALA A 42 -2.07 5.28 4.90
CA ALA A 42 -2.84 4.18 5.46
C ALA A 42 -3.75 3.53 4.41
N ILE A 43 -4.40 4.34 3.58
CA ILE A 43 -5.33 3.88 2.53
C ILE A 43 -4.60 3.19 1.38
N THR A 44 -3.40 3.64 1.02
CA THR A 44 -2.59 3.04 -0.05
C THR A 44 -1.77 1.84 0.42
N GLY A 45 -1.65 1.63 1.73
CA GLY A 45 -0.85 0.54 2.32
C GLY A 45 0.62 0.90 2.55
N ASP A 46 1.00 2.15 2.33
CA ASP A 46 2.38 2.65 2.47
C ASP A 46 2.73 3.04 3.92
N LEU A 47 1.75 3.07 4.83
CA LEU A 47 1.98 3.36 6.24
C LEU A 47 2.42 2.11 7.00
N HIS A 48 3.69 2.08 7.39
CA HIS A 48 4.23 1.03 8.25
C HIS A 48 4.23 1.45 9.72
N ILE A 49 3.41 0.78 10.51
CA ILE A 49 3.43 0.79 11.97
C ILE A 49 3.83 -0.62 12.41
N ALA A 50 4.67 -0.74 13.43
CA ALA A 50 5.07 -2.04 13.98
C ALA A 50 3.82 -2.91 14.17
N THR A 51 3.73 -4.01 13.40
CA THR A 51 2.47 -4.69 13.15
C THR A 51 1.92 -5.28 14.45
N VAL A 52 0.79 -4.74 14.89
CA VAL A 52 -0.02 -5.36 15.94
C VAL A 52 -0.68 -6.58 15.32
N LYS A 53 -0.25 -7.77 15.75
CA LYS A 53 -0.83 -9.02 15.23
C LYS A 53 -2.26 -9.19 15.76
N PRO A 54 -3.18 -9.78 14.98
CA PRO A 54 -4.54 -10.09 15.44
C PRO A 54 -4.59 -10.86 16.77
N ALA A 55 -3.60 -11.73 17.03
CA ALA A 55 -3.47 -12.44 18.29
C ALA A 55 -3.26 -11.52 19.51
N MET A 56 -2.51 -10.41 19.34
CA MET A 56 -2.30 -9.42 20.40
C MET A 56 -3.60 -8.68 20.73
N LEU A 57 -4.38 -8.29 19.72
CA LEU A 57 -5.69 -7.67 19.94
C LEU A 57 -6.64 -8.59 20.69
N ARG A 58 -6.68 -9.87 20.30
CA ARG A 58 -7.46 -10.90 21.00
C ARG A 58 -7.03 -11.04 22.45
N MET A 59 -5.73 -11.12 22.72
CA MET A 59 -5.20 -11.16 24.09
C MET A 59 -5.68 -9.94 24.90
N LEU A 60 -5.47 -8.73 24.39
CA LEU A 60 -5.85 -7.49 25.08
C LEU A 60 -7.36 -7.38 25.40
N VAL A 61 -8.23 -7.82 24.49
CA VAL A 61 -9.67 -7.77 24.75
C VAL A 61 -10.10 -8.89 25.72
N THR A 62 -9.49 -10.08 25.64
CA THR A 62 -9.80 -11.17 26.59
C THR A 62 -9.29 -10.93 28.02
N GLU A 63 -8.35 -10.01 28.23
CA GLU A 63 -8.00 -9.52 29.58
C GLU A 63 -9.12 -8.66 30.20
N ARG A 64 -10.04 -8.14 29.37
CA ARG A 64 -11.08 -7.18 29.74
C ARG A 64 -12.50 -7.76 29.64
N MET A 65 -12.64 -8.87 28.95
CA MET A 65 -13.92 -9.50 28.63
C MET A 65 -13.74 -11.02 28.66
N ASP A 66 -14.77 -11.73 29.13
CA ASP A 66 -14.78 -13.20 29.09
C ASP A 66 -14.53 -13.72 27.66
N PRO A 67 -13.61 -14.68 27.45
CA PRO A 67 -13.27 -15.18 26.12
C PRO A 67 -14.43 -15.84 25.37
N VAL A 68 -15.38 -16.48 26.08
CA VAL A 68 -16.54 -17.12 25.45
C VAL A 68 -17.51 -16.05 24.95
N LEU A 69 -17.79 -15.03 25.76
CA LEU A 69 -18.60 -13.89 25.34
C LEU A 69 -17.96 -13.13 24.17
N PHE A 70 -16.64 -12.96 24.19
CA PHE A 70 -15.93 -12.35 23.08
C PHE A 70 -16.05 -13.20 21.80
N GLY A 71 -15.95 -14.53 21.92
CA GLY A 71 -16.19 -15.46 20.82
C GLY A 71 -17.56 -15.27 20.18
N TYR A 72 -18.64 -15.29 20.97
CA TYR A 72 -19.99 -15.06 20.44
C TYR A 72 -20.17 -13.67 19.81
N SER A 73 -19.56 -12.64 20.40
CA SER A 73 -19.61 -11.28 19.86
C SER A 73 -18.90 -11.18 18.51
N HIS A 74 -17.74 -11.82 18.39
CA HIS A 74 -16.97 -11.87 17.16
C HIS A 74 -17.68 -12.69 16.07
N ASP A 75 -18.27 -13.83 16.42
CA ASP A 75 -19.02 -14.66 15.48
C ASP A 75 -20.25 -13.94 14.92
N TYR A 76 -20.90 -13.09 15.72
CA TYR A 76 -22.02 -12.27 15.28
C TYR A 76 -21.60 -11.13 14.34
N VAL A 77 -20.51 -10.42 14.67
CA VAL A 77 -20.05 -9.22 13.92
C VAL A 77 -19.23 -9.58 12.67
N GLY A 78 -18.37 -10.60 12.74
CA GLY A 78 -17.58 -11.10 11.62
C GLY A 78 -16.30 -10.30 11.30
N ASP A 79 -16.04 -9.17 11.96
CA ASP A 79 -14.78 -8.41 11.84
C ASP A 79 -14.15 -8.10 13.20
N LEU A 80 -12.89 -8.53 13.39
CA LEU A 80 -12.17 -8.35 14.64
C LEU A 80 -12.05 -6.88 15.08
N ALA A 81 -11.82 -5.96 14.14
CA ALA A 81 -11.64 -4.55 14.50
C ALA A 81 -12.95 -3.94 14.98
N GLU A 82 -14.05 -4.26 14.29
CA GLU A 82 -15.39 -3.84 14.69
C GLU A 82 -15.78 -4.44 16.04
N THR A 83 -15.66 -5.76 16.22
CA THR A 83 -15.98 -6.41 17.51
C THR A 83 -15.20 -5.79 18.66
N VAL A 84 -13.87 -5.65 18.53
CA VAL A 84 -13.04 -5.07 19.58
C VAL A 84 -13.44 -3.63 19.85
N SER A 85 -13.72 -2.81 18.83
CA SER A 85 -14.11 -1.42 19.02
C SER A 85 -15.41 -1.24 19.82
N LEU A 86 -16.37 -2.16 19.62
CA LEU A 86 -17.68 -2.17 20.27
C LEU A 86 -17.61 -2.68 21.72
N VAL A 87 -16.89 -3.78 21.96
CA VAL A 87 -16.86 -4.42 23.28
C VAL A 87 -15.79 -3.85 24.22
N TRP A 88 -14.86 -3.04 23.71
CA TRP A 88 -13.80 -2.47 24.55
C TRP A 88 -14.43 -1.62 25.67
N PRO A 89 -14.14 -1.92 26.95
CA PRO A 89 -14.78 -1.22 28.05
C PRO A 89 -14.47 0.28 27.99
N GLN A 90 -15.48 1.11 28.24
CA GLN A 90 -15.28 2.53 28.48
C GLN A 90 -15.12 2.74 29.97
N THR A 91 -14.00 3.33 30.39
CA THR A 91 -13.83 3.78 31.77
C THR A 91 -14.49 5.16 31.93
N PRO A 92 -15.55 5.30 32.75
CA PRO A 92 -16.18 6.60 32.97
C PRO A 92 -15.14 7.60 33.49
N GLY A 93 -15.05 8.77 32.85
CA GLY A 93 -14.08 9.82 33.20
C GLY A 93 -12.70 9.72 32.55
N ASN A 94 -12.42 8.68 31.75
CA ASN A 94 -11.17 8.52 31.00
C ASN A 94 -11.28 8.92 29.51
N ILE A 95 -12.39 9.58 29.13
CA ILE A 95 -12.52 10.17 27.80
C ILE A 95 -11.68 11.44 27.79
N ALA A 96 -10.67 11.50 26.92
CA ALA A 96 -9.79 12.65 26.84
C ALA A 96 -10.59 13.94 26.53
N ASN A 97 -10.22 15.06 27.16
CA ASN A 97 -10.82 16.38 26.89
C ASN A 97 -10.72 16.78 25.40
N ARG A 98 -9.75 16.21 24.68
CA ARG A 98 -9.60 16.28 23.24
C ARG A 98 -9.16 14.91 22.73
N GLU A 99 -9.82 14.44 21.68
CA GLU A 99 -9.36 13.24 20.99
C GLU A 99 -8.04 13.46 20.23
N PRO A 100 -7.17 12.45 20.18
CA PRO A 100 -5.92 12.56 19.44
C PRO A 100 -6.17 12.70 17.93
N THR A 101 -5.30 13.43 17.24
CA THR A 101 -5.21 13.49 15.78
C THR A 101 -4.67 12.17 15.21
N LEU A 102 -4.77 11.97 13.89
CA LEU A 102 -4.18 10.77 13.27
C LEU A 102 -2.65 10.77 13.45
N GLY A 103 -2.01 11.93 13.27
CA GLY A 103 -0.58 12.12 13.48
C GLY A 103 -0.13 11.82 14.90
N GLU A 104 -0.87 12.25 15.92
CA GLU A 104 -0.57 11.92 17.32
C GLU A 104 -0.65 10.43 17.60
N VAL A 105 -1.64 9.73 17.03
CA VAL A 105 -1.78 8.27 17.15
C VAL A 105 -0.62 7.57 16.46
N VAL A 106 -0.33 7.91 15.20
CA VAL A 106 0.76 7.32 14.41
C VAL A 106 2.10 7.53 15.10
N ALA A 107 2.40 8.75 15.55
CA ALA A 107 3.65 9.07 16.22
C ALA A 107 3.83 8.26 17.51
N LYS A 108 2.78 8.15 18.34
CA LYS A 108 2.81 7.34 19.56
C LYS A 108 3.08 5.85 19.28
N LEU A 109 2.43 5.30 18.25
CA LEU A 109 2.59 3.90 17.88
C LEU A 109 3.96 3.60 17.25
N GLN A 110 4.49 4.51 16.43
CA GLN A 110 5.82 4.36 15.83
C GLN A 110 6.95 4.53 16.84
N ALA A 111 6.77 5.37 17.87
CA ALA A 111 7.72 5.52 18.96
C ALA A 111 7.70 4.33 19.95
N ALA A 112 6.66 3.51 19.93
CA ALA A 112 6.53 2.37 20.83
C ALA A 112 7.51 1.25 20.46
N SER A 113 8.23 0.74 21.46
CA SER A 113 9.03 -0.47 21.31
C SER A 113 8.13 -1.68 21.07
N ARG A 114 8.70 -2.80 20.61
CA ARG A 114 7.93 -4.07 20.46
C ARG A 114 7.31 -4.54 21.78
N SER A 115 7.95 -4.28 22.91
CA SER A 115 7.45 -4.64 24.25
C SER A 115 6.38 -3.67 24.77
N ASP A 116 6.48 -2.37 24.43
CA ASP A 116 5.54 -1.35 24.91
C ASP A 116 4.30 -1.21 24.00
N GLY A 117 4.40 -1.66 22.75
CA GLY A 117 3.33 -1.60 21.74
C GLY A 117 1.94 -2.01 22.25
N PRO A 118 1.77 -3.18 22.91
CA PRO A 118 0.49 -3.58 23.48
C PRO A 118 -0.10 -2.58 24.48
N LYS A 119 0.76 -2.05 25.37
CA LYS A 119 0.36 -1.09 26.40
C LYS A 119 -0.02 0.26 25.81
N VAL A 120 0.75 0.73 24.83
CA VAL A 120 0.47 1.98 24.10
C VAL A 120 -0.85 1.87 23.35
N LEU A 121 -1.08 0.76 22.64
CA LEU A 121 -2.33 0.51 21.93
C LEU A 121 -3.53 0.48 22.90
N ALA A 122 -3.42 -0.26 23.99
CA ALA A 122 -4.49 -0.35 24.98
C ALA A 122 -4.86 1.05 25.54
N GLY A 123 -3.86 1.85 25.92
CA GLY A 123 -4.09 3.21 26.40
C GLY A 123 -4.74 4.14 25.36
N LEU A 124 -4.40 3.98 24.08
CA LEU A 124 -5.08 4.69 23.00
C LEU A 124 -6.55 4.29 22.90
N LEU A 125 -6.86 2.99 22.97
CA LEU A 125 -8.23 2.47 22.92
C LEU A 125 -9.05 2.88 24.16
N ASP A 126 -8.44 2.90 25.35
CA ASP A 126 -9.08 3.31 26.59
C ASP A 126 -9.58 4.76 26.50
N SER A 127 -8.81 5.64 25.85
CA SER A 127 -9.11 7.07 25.70
C SER A 127 -9.99 7.44 24.48
N ALA A 128 -10.30 6.47 23.61
CA ALA A 128 -10.97 6.69 22.33
C ALA A 128 -12.44 6.28 22.35
N GLY A 129 -13.29 6.99 21.60
CA GLY A 129 -14.65 6.55 21.28
C GLY A 129 -14.67 5.37 20.31
N ILE A 130 -15.83 4.73 20.13
CA ILE A 130 -16.01 3.52 19.31
C ILE A 130 -15.45 3.71 17.89
N SER A 131 -15.85 4.77 17.18
CA SER A 131 -15.40 5.04 15.82
C SER A 131 -13.88 5.24 15.73
N ALA A 132 -13.30 5.97 16.69
CA ALA A 132 -11.87 6.17 16.77
C ALA A 132 -11.11 4.86 17.07
N ARG A 133 -11.62 4.00 17.98
CA ARG A 133 -11.06 2.67 18.25
C ARG A 133 -11.03 1.81 17.01
N PHE A 134 -12.14 1.73 16.29
CA PHE A 134 -12.23 1.00 15.04
C PHE A 134 -11.13 1.44 14.07
N ALA A 135 -11.01 2.74 13.84
CA ALA A 135 -10.02 3.28 12.91
C ALA A 135 -8.57 3.07 13.38
N ILE A 136 -8.28 3.17 14.69
CA ILE A 136 -6.96 2.84 15.28
C ILE A 136 -6.62 1.36 15.03
N ILE A 137 -7.58 0.46 15.25
CA ILE A 137 -7.36 -0.99 15.08
C ILE A 137 -7.14 -1.32 13.59
N LYS A 138 -7.94 -0.74 12.70
CA LYS A 138 -7.78 -0.89 11.25
C LYS A 138 -6.42 -0.35 10.77
N LEU A 139 -5.95 0.77 11.32
CA LEU A 139 -4.64 1.35 11.03
C LEU A 139 -3.49 0.38 11.41
N VAL A 140 -3.49 -0.18 12.62
CA VAL A 140 -2.39 -1.05 13.10
C VAL A 140 -2.42 -2.46 12.52
N THR A 141 -3.59 -2.92 12.05
CA THR A 141 -3.74 -4.23 11.42
C THR A 141 -3.54 -4.20 9.91
N GLY A 142 -3.61 -3.02 9.27
CA GLY A 142 -3.47 -2.82 7.81
C GLY A 142 -4.64 -3.34 6.97
N GLY A 143 -5.57 -4.10 7.56
CA GLY A 143 -6.72 -4.70 6.90
C GLY A 143 -7.92 -3.74 6.77
N LEU A 144 -7.73 -2.58 6.15
CA LEU A 144 -8.78 -1.54 6.06
C LEU A 144 -10.06 -2.05 5.38
N ARG A 145 -9.93 -2.79 4.26
CA ARG A 145 -11.05 -3.36 3.47
C ARG A 145 -12.14 -2.35 3.08
N ILE A 146 -11.76 -1.10 2.85
CA ILE A 146 -12.67 0.01 2.51
C ILE A 146 -13.00 0.12 1.00
N GLY A 147 -12.68 -0.92 0.22
CA GLY A 147 -12.87 -0.95 -1.23
C GLY A 147 -12.14 0.18 -1.97
N MET A 148 -10.96 0.58 -1.47
CA MET A 148 -10.06 1.54 -2.08
C MET A 148 -8.82 0.83 -2.63
N SER A 149 -8.38 1.24 -3.82
CA SER A 149 -7.08 0.85 -4.37
C SER A 149 -6.13 2.04 -4.37
N ALA A 150 -4.82 1.77 -4.38
CA ALA A 150 -3.80 2.82 -4.51
C ALA A 150 -4.04 3.69 -5.77
N ARG A 151 -4.42 3.07 -6.89
CA ARG A 151 -4.74 3.79 -8.13
C ARG A 151 -5.92 4.76 -7.96
N LEU A 152 -6.98 4.36 -7.25
CA LEU A 152 -8.12 5.25 -7.01
C LEU A 152 -7.77 6.39 -6.06
N ALA A 153 -6.89 6.16 -5.08
CA ALA A 153 -6.35 7.23 -4.23
C ALA A 153 -5.47 8.23 -5.02
N LYS A 154 -4.63 7.74 -5.94
CA LYS A 154 -3.85 8.60 -6.86
C LYS A 154 -4.76 9.44 -7.76
N GLN A 155 -5.86 8.87 -8.25
CA GLN A 155 -6.86 9.63 -9.00
C GLN A 155 -7.49 10.74 -8.14
N ALA A 156 -7.82 10.48 -6.87
CA ALA A 156 -8.37 11.52 -5.99
C ALA A 156 -7.37 12.66 -5.75
N LEU A 157 -6.07 12.37 -5.68
CA LEU A 157 -5.02 13.39 -5.61
C LEU A 157 -4.91 14.20 -6.91
N ALA A 158 -5.06 13.54 -8.06
CA ALA A 158 -5.10 14.20 -9.38
C ALA A 158 -6.29 15.17 -9.46
N ASP A 159 -7.48 14.72 -9.02
CA ASP A 159 -8.69 15.53 -8.97
C ASP A 159 -8.56 16.70 -7.96
N PHE A 160 -7.88 16.46 -6.83
CA PHE A 160 -7.58 17.47 -5.82
C PHE A 160 -6.68 18.58 -6.36
N GLY A 161 -5.57 18.22 -7.01
CA GLY A 161 -4.59 19.18 -7.55
C GLY A 161 -4.88 19.66 -8.97
N LYS A 162 -5.90 19.10 -9.64
CA LYS A 162 -6.24 19.36 -11.06
C LYS A 162 -5.07 19.10 -12.01
N VAL A 163 -4.38 17.99 -11.80
CA VAL A 163 -3.24 17.51 -12.63
C VAL A 163 -3.57 16.17 -13.27
N ASP A 164 -2.75 15.70 -14.21
CA ASP A 164 -2.88 14.33 -14.73
C ASP A 164 -2.44 13.32 -13.66
N VAL A 165 -3.17 12.21 -13.53
CA VAL A 165 -2.82 11.11 -12.62
C VAL A 165 -1.44 10.52 -12.95
N ALA A 166 -1.03 10.53 -14.22
CA ALA A 166 0.28 10.07 -14.66
C ALA A 166 1.43 10.87 -14.03
N GLU A 167 1.22 12.18 -13.76
CA GLU A 167 2.23 13.00 -13.10
C GLU A 167 2.44 12.60 -11.64
N ILE A 168 1.38 12.17 -10.95
CA ILE A 168 1.46 11.66 -9.59
C ILE A 168 2.08 10.26 -9.58
N GLU A 169 1.72 9.41 -10.54
CA GLU A 169 2.29 8.07 -10.67
C GLU A 169 3.81 8.10 -10.91
N GLU A 170 4.31 9.04 -11.71
CA GLU A 170 5.75 9.25 -11.93
C GLU A 170 6.49 9.65 -10.64
N LEU A 171 5.86 10.44 -9.78
CA LEU A 171 6.46 10.88 -8.51
C LEU A 171 6.33 9.84 -7.40
N TRP A 172 5.32 8.94 -7.49
CA TRP A 172 4.85 8.13 -6.36
C TRP A 172 5.96 7.38 -5.63
N HIS A 173 6.84 6.71 -6.38
CA HIS A 173 7.91 5.88 -5.80
C HIS A 173 9.07 6.69 -5.20
N GLY A 174 9.17 7.98 -5.51
CA GLY A 174 10.15 8.90 -4.91
C GLY A 174 9.64 9.65 -3.68
N LEU A 175 8.37 9.47 -3.32
CA LEU A 175 7.74 10.16 -2.21
C LEU A 175 7.59 9.23 -1.00
N SER A 176 7.67 9.80 0.19
CA SER A 176 7.44 9.10 1.45
C SER A 176 6.30 9.75 2.24
N PRO A 177 5.52 8.97 3.00
CA PRO A 177 4.59 9.52 3.99
C PRO A 177 5.31 10.52 4.91
N PRO A 178 4.68 11.65 5.28
CA PRO A 178 3.29 12.02 5.02
C PRO A 178 3.07 12.80 3.71
N TYR A 179 3.90 12.64 2.69
CA TYR A 179 3.71 13.24 1.35
C TYR A 179 3.56 14.77 1.34
N THR A 180 4.19 15.48 2.28
CA THR A 180 4.06 16.94 2.42
C THR A 180 4.42 17.71 1.15
N ALA A 181 5.49 17.31 0.47
CA ALA A 181 5.91 17.92 -0.80
C ALA A 181 4.86 17.73 -1.92
N LEU A 182 4.19 16.57 -1.95
CA LEU A 182 3.12 16.28 -2.91
C LEU A 182 1.93 17.21 -2.68
N PHE A 183 1.45 17.32 -1.43
CA PHE A 183 0.32 18.20 -1.12
C PHE A 183 0.66 19.68 -1.35
N ALA A 184 1.86 20.13 -0.98
CA ALA A 184 2.28 21.50 -1.24
C ALA A 184 2.26 21.85 -2.75
N TRP A 185 2.68 20.92 -3.61
CA TRP A 185 2.58 21.09 -5.05
C TRP A 185 1.14 21.07 -5.57
N LEU A 186 0.33 20.10 -5.15
CA LEU A 186 -1.07 19.99 -5.59
C LEU A 186 -1.92 21.19 -5.14
N GLU A 187 -1.56 21.85 -4.05
CA GLU A 187 -2.18 23.09 -3.59
C GLU A 187 -1.62 24.36 -4.27
N GLY A 188 -0.62 24.23 -5.15
CA GLY A 188 0.05 25.36 -5.81
C GLY A 188 0.94 26.19 -4.87
N LYS A 189 1.30 25.66 -3.70
CA LYS A 189 2.16 26.32 -2.70
C LYS A 189 3.65 26.08 -2.93
N ALA A 190 4.01 25.08 -3.73
CA ALA A 190 5.37 24.73 -4.10
C ALA A 190 5.44 24.25 -5.55
N GLU A 191 6.65 24.24 -6.13
CA GLU A 191 6.88 23.61 -7.43
C GLU A 191 6.66 22.10 -7.37
N LYS A 192 6.41 21.49 -8.54
CA LYS A 192 6.34 20.03 -8.69
C LYS A 192 7.58 19.40 -8.06
N PRO A 193 7.45 18.45 -7.11
CA PRO A 193 8.60 17.79 -6.51
C PRO A 193 9.43 17.19 -7.65
N ARG A 194 10.66 17.66 -7.79
CA ARG A 194 11.59 17.04 -8.73
C ARG A 194 12.00 15.72 -8.10
N ASN A 195 11.73 14.63 -8.78
CA ASN A 195 12.21 13.34 -8.34
C ASN A 195 13.72 13.31 -8.60
N THR A 196 14.52 13.72 -7.60
CA THR A 196 15.99 13.63 -7.68
C THR A 196 16.47 12.19 -7.56
N ALA A 197 15.56 11.24 -7.28
CA ALA A 197 15.88 9.83 -7.30
C ALA A 197 16.03 9.37 -8.75
N LEU A 198 17.21 8.84 -9.06
CA LEU A 198 17.49 8.18 -10.33
C LEU A 198 16.87 6.78 -10.34
N ALA A 199 16.69 6.24 -11.54
CA ALA A 199 16.24 4.89 -11.79
C ALA A 199 14.87 4.59 -11.16
N LEU A 200 13.87 5.38 -11.52
CA LEU A 200 12.51 5.28 -11.01
C LEU A 200 11.66 4.28 -11.79
N PHE A 201 10.66 3.71 -11.11
CA PHE A 201 9.60 2.95 -11.75
C PHE A 201 8.73 3.85 -12.64
N ARG A 202 8.44 3.38 -13.85
CA ARG A 202 7.55 4.00 -14.82
C ARG A 202 6.22 3.24 -14.90
N PRO A 203 5.08 3.93 -15.04
CA PRO A 203 3.78 3.29 -15.26
C PRO A 203 3.83 2.31 -16.44
N VAL A 204 3.21 1.14 -16.26
CA VAL A 204 3.24 0.05 -17.24
C VAL A 204 1.99 0.04 -18.12
N MET A 205 2.15 -0.28 -19.40
CA MET A 205 1.03 -0.55 -20.31
C MET A 205 0.44 -1.93 -20.03
N LEU A 206 -0.89 -2.06 -20.01
CA LEU A 206 -1.57 -3.35 -19.81
C LEU A 206 -2.18 -3.87 -21.11
N SER A 207 -2.34 -5.18 -21.22
CA SER A 207 -3.02 -5.83 -22.33
C SER A 207 -4.48 -6.15 -21.99
N ASN A 208 -5.31 -6.20 -23.04
CA ASN A 208 -6.68 -6.69 -22.96
C ASN A 208 -6.72 -8.13 -23.49
N PRO A 209 -7.51 -9.04 -22.88
CA PRO A 209 -7.73 -10.36 -23.45
C PRO A 209 -8.45 -10.23 -24.79
N VAL A 210 -8.04 -11.04 -25.75
CA VAL A 210 -8.70 -11.16 -27.06
C VAL A 210 -9.88 -12.11 -26.93
N GLY A 211 -11.07 -11.69 -27.35
CA GLY A 211 -12.27 -12.53 -27.40
C GLY A 211 -12.48 -13.19 -28.76
N ASP A 212 -13.51 -14.02 -28.85
CA ASP A 212 -13.96 -14.61 -30.12
C ASP A 212 -14.36 -13.50 -31.10
N GLY A 213 -13.84 -13.54 -32.34
CA GLY A 213 -14.19 -12.54 -33.36
C GLY A 213 -13.34 -11.25 -33.33
N ASP A 214 -12.43 -11.09 -32.36
CA ASP A 214 -11.63 -9.87 -32.26
C ASP A 214 -10.42 -9.84 -33.19
N LEU A 215 -9.79 -10.99 -33.44
CA LEU A 215 -8.62 -11.08 -34.32
C LEU A 215 -8.98 -10.79 -35.77
N GLU A 216 -10.19 -11.13 -36.20
CA GLU A 216 -10.69 -10.89 -37.56
C GLU A 216 -10.81 -9.39 -37.89
N LYS A 217 -10.83 -8.52 -36.86
CA LYS A 217 -10.91 -7.07 -37.01
C LYS A 217 -9.53 -6.41 -37.07
N LEU A 218 -8.45 -7.16 -36.85
CA LEU A 218 -7.08 -6.64 -36.81
C LEU A 218 -6.38 -6.95 -38.12
N ASP A 219 -5.66 -5.98 -38.69
CA ASP A 219 -4.74 -6.22 -39.80
C ASP A 219 -3.38 -6.65 -39.24
N PRO A 220 -2.90 -7.88 -39.49
CA PRO A 220 -1.61 -8.34 -38.97
C PRO A 220 -0.43 -7.44 -39.34
N ALA A 221 -0.52 -6.64 -40.40
CA ALA A 221 0.54 -5.70 -40.78
C ALA A 221 0.75 -4.56 -39.77
N ASP A 222 -0.26 -4.24 -38.95
CA ASP A 222 -0.21 -3.18 -37.95
C ASP A 222 0.33 -3.65 -36.58
N TYR A 223 0.53 -4.96 -36.40
CA TYR A 223 0.84 -5.56 -35.10
C TYR A 223 2.12 -6.39 -35.14
N ALA A 224 2.81 -6.44 -34.01
CA ALA A 224 3.85 -7.42 -33.73
C ALA A 224 3.30 -8.51 -32.80
N ALA A 225 3.74 -9.75 -33.01
CA ALA A 225 3.41 -10.88 -32.15
C ALA A 225 4.64 -11.27 -31.32
N GLU A 226 4.46 -11.38 -30.01
CA GLU A 226 5.48 -11.79 -29.06
C GLU A 226 4.99 -12.98 -28.23
N TRP A 227 5.93 -13.82 -27.78
CA TRP A 227 5.60 -14.90 -26.85
C TRP A 227 5.13 -14.32 -25.52
N LYS A 228 3.96 -14.77 -25.07
CA LYS A 228 3.50 -14.49 -23.70
C LYS A 228 4.16 -15.47 -22.75
N TRP A 229 5.28 -15.05 -22.18
CA TRP A 229 6.05 -15.85 -21.24
C TRP A 229 5.30 -16.10 -19.91
N ASP A 230 5.64 -17.21 -19.24
CA ASP A 230 5.16 -17.58 -17.90
C ASP A 230 6.20 -17.20 -16.84
N GLY A 231 6.36 -15.90 -16.62
CA GLY A 231 7.34 -15.33 -15.71
C GLY A 231 6.74 -14.30 -14.77
N ILE A 232 7.56 -13.32 -14.39
CA ILE A 232 7.07 -12.08 -13.79
C ILE A 232 7.49 -10.88 -14.61
N ARG A 233 6.54 -10.00 -14.92
CA ARG A 233 6.89 -8.72 -15.51
C ARG A 233 7.75 -7.90 -14.56
N VAL A 234 8.89 -7.44 -15.07
CA VAL A 234 9.80 -6.54 -14.39
C VAL A 234 10.14 -5.34 -15.26
N GLN A 235 10.43 -4.24 -14.59
CA GLN A 235 11.03 -3.08 -15.21
C GLN A 235 12.48 -2.96 -14.75
N ALA A 236 13.43 -3.08 -15.69
CA ALA A 236 14.85 -2.93 -15.45
C ALA A 236 15.26 -1.49 -15.77
N VAL A 237 15.62 -0.72 -14.75
CA VAL A 237 15.95 0.69 -14.87
C VAL A 237 17.40 0.93 -14.49
N ALA A 238 18.18 1.50 -15.40
CA ALA A 238 19.54 1.91 -15.16
C ALA A 238 19.72 3.39 -15.52
N GLU A 239 20.11 4.20 -14.54
CA GLU A 239 20.23 5.65 -14.71
C GLU A 239 21.27 6.22 -13.71
N GLY A 240 22.23 7.01 -14.20
CA GLY A 240 23.23 7.68 -13.37
C GLY A 240 24.00 6.74 -12.42
N GLY A 241 24.26 5.50 -12.86
CA GLY A 241 24.96 4.48 -12.07
C GLY A 241 24.07 3.71 -11.09
N ILE A 242 22.82 4.12 -10.89
CA ILE A 242 21.83 3.38 -10.10
C ILE A 242 21.14 2.36 -11.00
N ARG A 243 20.95 1.14 -10.47
CA ARG A 243 20.32 0.02 -11.18
C ARG A 243 19.25 -0.57 -10.30
N ARG A 244 18.04 -0.68 -10.85
CA ARG A 244 16.89 -1.23 -10.14
C ARG A 244 16.07 -2.16 -11.02
N LEU A 245 15.54 -3.19 -10.37
CA LEU A 245 14.49 -4.05 -10.91
C LEU A 245 13.22 -3.80 -10.12
N TYR A 246 12.16 -3.43 -10.81
CA TYR A 246 10.85 -3.23 -10.21
C TYR A 246 9.90 -4.33 -10.64
N SER A 247 9.08 -4.80 -9.72
CA SER A 247 7.92 -5.65 -10.03
C SER A 247 6.88 -4.88 -10.86
N ARG A 248 5.88 -5.58 -11.39
CA ARG A 248 4.70 -4.97 -12.02
C ARG A 248 4.02 -3.89 -11.15
N THR A 249 4.06 -4.03 -9.83
CA THR A 249 3.44 -3.11 -8.86
C THR A 249 4.39 -1.99 -8.40
N GLY A 250 5.63 -1.99 -8.90
CA GLY A 250 6.65 -0.99 -8.56
C GLY A 250 7.43 -1.30 -7.29
N ASP A 251 7.37 -2.54 -6.79
CA ASP A 251 8.20 -2.99 -5.66
C ASP A 251 9.63 -3.20 -6.13
N ASP A 252 10.62 -2.67 -5.41
CA ASP A 252 12.03 -2.88 -5.70
C ASP A 252 12.44 -4.31 -5.33
N VAL A 253 12.73 -5.13 -6.35
CA VAL A 253 13.15 -6.53 -6.23
C VAL A 253 14.64 -6.72 -6.51
N SER A 254 15.42 -5.64 -6.63
CA SER A 254 16.84 -5.69 -7.01
C SER A 254 17.67 -6.58 -6.09
N GLY A 255 17.38 -6.58 -4.78
CA GLY A 255 18.08 -7.43 -3.80
C GLY A 255 17.88 -8.94 -3.99
N ALA A 256 16.81 -9.35 -4.67
CA ALA A 256 16.57 -10.76 -5.03
C ALA A 256 17.32 -11.18 -6.32
N PHE A 257 17.73 -10.20 -7.13
CA PHE A 257 18.35 -10.40 -8.45
C PHE A 257 19.62 -9.54 -8.63
N PRO A 258 20.63 -9.71 -7.76
CA PRO A 258 21.86 -8.92 -7.84
C PRO A 258 22.67 -9.22 -9.11
N ASP A 259 22.63 -10.46 -9.58
CA ASP A 259 23.19 -10.93 -10.86
C ASP A 259 22.67 -10.13 -12.06
N LEU A 260 21.35 -9.92 -12.14
CA LEU A 260 20.76 -9.12 -13.21
C LEU A 260 21.09 -7.62 -13.05
N ALA A 261 21.02 -7.10 -11.83
CA ALA A 261 21.41 -5.72 -11.56
C ALA A 261 22.88 -5.47 -11.97
N ASP A 262 23.78 -6.42 -11.72
CA ASP A 262 25.19 -6.33 -12.11
C ASP A 262 25.40 -6.36 -13.63
N ALA A 263 24.54 -7.07 -14.38
CA ALA A 263 24.58 -7.14 -15.83
C ALA A 263 23.99 -5.91 -16.56
N MET A 264 23.27 -5.02 -15.85
CA MET A 264 22.64 -3.83 -16.44
C MET A 264 23.66 -2.71 -16.75
N HIS A 265 24.36 -2.83 -17.88
CA HIS A 265 25.35 -1.85 -18.36
C HIS A 265 24.78 -0.78 -19.31
N PHE A 266 23.45 -0.61 -19.34
CA PHE A 266 22.76 0.35 -20.20
C PHE A 266 22.32 1.61 -19.43
N SER A 267 21.79 2.60 -20.15
CA SER A 267 21.15 3.80 -19.57
C SER A 267 19.76 3.96 -20.17
N ALA A 268 18.79 3.24 -19.60
CA ALA A 268 17.42 3.15 -20.11
C ALA A 268 16.48 2.53 -19.06
N THR A 269 15.18 2.60 -19.36
CA THR A 269 14.15 1.78 -18.73
C THR A 269 13.72 0.72 -19.73
N LEU A 270 13.88 -0.56 -19.37
CA LEU A 270 13.41 -1.71 -20.14
C LEU A 270 12.23 -2.36 -19.42
N ASP A 271 11.24 -2.79 -20.18
CA ASP A 271 10.07 -3.52 -19.70
C ASP A 271 10.11 -4.92 -20.32
N GLY A 272 9.98 -5.96 -19.51
CA GLY A 272 10.13 -7.33 -19.98
C GLY A 272 9.68 -8.35 -18.95
N GLU A 273 9.78 -9.62 -19.34
CA GLU A 273 9.46 -10.74 -18.45
C GLU A 273 10.73 -11.34 -17.88
N LEU A 274 10.80 -11.45 -16.55
CA LEU A 274 11.84 -12.18 -15.85
C LEU A 274 11.50 -13.67 -15.83
N LEU A 275 12.47 -14.48 -16.24
CA LEU A 275 12.38 -15.94 -16.37
C LEU A 275 13.55 -16.57 -15.62
N VAL A 276 13.41 -17.84 -15.25
CA VAL A 276 14.54 -18.66 -14.78
C VAL A 276 15.09 -19.44 -15.97
N GLY A 277 16.39 -19.37 -16.23
CA GLY A 277 17.05 -20.06 -17.35
C GLY A 277 17.12 -19.23 -18.65
N ASP A 278 17.29 -19.91 -19.79
CA ASP A 278 17.44 -19.27 -21.10
C ASP A 278 16.19 -19.53 -21.97
N PRO A 279 15.45 -18.50 -22.39
CA PRO A 279 14.27 -18.66 -23.23
C PRO A 279 14.54 -19.32 -24.60
N ARG A 280 15.80 -19.41 -25.04
CA ARG A 280 16.21 -20.12 -26.26
C ARG A 280 16.43 -21.61 -26.05
N GLU A 281 16.66 -22.05 -24.81
CA GLU A 281 16.94 -23.44 -24.46
C GLU A 281 15.80 -24.04 -23.64
N ALA A 282 15.58 -23.49 -22.44
CA ALA A 282 14.55 -23.91 -21.51
C ALA A 282 14.33 -22.85 -20.43
N THR A 283 13.06 -22.61 -20.10
CA THR A 283 12.65 -21.75 -19.00
C THR A 283 12.13 -22.59 -17.84
N GLY A 284 12.49 -22.20 -16.61
CA GLY A 284 11.87 -22.70 -15.39
C GLY A 284 10.42 -22.26 -15.25
N THR A 285 9.77 -22.78 -14.21
CA THR A 285 8.38 -22.44 -13.89
C THR A 285 8.28 -21.16 -13.05
N PHE A 286 7.09 -20.58 -12.96
CA PHE A 286 6.81 -19.52 -12.01
C PHE A 286 7.16 -19.91 -10.55
N SER A 287 6.98 -21.18 -10.17
CA SER A 287 7.34 -21.68 -8.84
C SER A 287 8.85 -21.62 -8.57
N ASP A 288 9.67 -21.75 -9.61
CA ASP A 288 11.13 -21.63 -9.51
C ASP A 288 11.53 -20.16 -9.25
N LEU A 289 10.89 -19.20 -9.94
CA LEU A 289 11.07 -17.77 -9.69
C LEU A 289 10.71 -17.38 -8.24
N GLN A 290 9.64 -17.95 -7.69
CA GLN A 290 9.18 -17.67 -6.32
C GLN A 290 10.23 -18.00 -5.25
N GLN A 291 11.19 -18.90 -5.55
CA GLN A 291 12.28 -19.22 -4.62
C GLN A 291 13.16 -17.99 -4.34
N ARG A 292 13.33 -17.11 -5.34
CA ARG A 292 14.10 -15.86 -5.25
C ARG A 292 13.23 -14.66 -4.94
N LEU A 293 12.09 -14.50 -5.62
CA LEU A 293 11.31 -13.26 -5.67
C LEU A 293 10.94 -12.63 -4.31
N ASN A 294 10.60 -13.46 -3.32
CA ASN A 294 10.16 -12.98 -1.99
C ASN A 294 11.30 -12.78 -0.99
N ARG A 295 12.56 -12.85 -1.44
CA ARG A 295 13.74 -12.74 -0.58
C ARG A 295 14.33 -11.34 -0.67
N LYS A 296 14.66 -10.76 0.48
CA LYS A 296 15.42 -9.49 0.53
C LYS A 296 16.87 -9.65 0.04
N THR A 297 17.42 -10.85 0.22
CA THR A 297 18.79 -11.23 -0.17
C THR A 297 18.79 -12.71 -0.54
N VAL A 298 19.46 -13.06 -1.63
CA VAL A 298 19.59 -14.45 -2.12
C VAL A 298 21.01 -14.99 -1.91
N THR A 299 21.13 -16.31 -1.73
CA THR A 299 22.45 -16.95 -1.58
C THR A 299 23.05 -17.32 -2.95
N PRO A 300 24.39 -17.46 -3.07
CA PRO A 300 25.02 -17.91 -4.31
C PRO A 300 24.47 -19.25 -4.83
N LYS A 301 24.14 -20.17 -3.91
CA LYS A 301 23.52 -21.45 -4.26
C LYS A 301 22.15 -21.27 -4.93
N MET A 302 21.35 -20.33 -4.45
CA MET A 302 20.05 -20.04 -5.05
C MET A 302 20.18 -19.40 -6.43
N GLN A 303 21.16 -18.50 -6.63
CA GLN A 303 21.44 -17.93 -7.95
C GLN A 303 21.87 -19.01 -8.95
N GLN A 304 22.69 -19.98 -8.53
CA GLN A 304 23.08 -21.09 -9.40
C GLN A 304 21.92 -22.06 -9.70
N GLN A 305 21.05 -22.31 -8.73
CA GLN A 305 19.93 -23.23 -8.89
C GLN A 305 18.76 -22.63 -9.68
N TYR A 306 18.61 -21.31 -9.61
CA TYR A 306 17.57 -20.54 -10.27
C TYR A 306 18.19 -19.31 -10.96
N PRO A 307 19.01 -19.52 -12.00
CA PRO A 307 19.69 -18.45 -12.72
C PRO A 307 18.70 -17.56 -13.46
#